data_AF-A0A068REC8-F1
#
_entry.id   AF-A0A068REC8-F1
#
_cell.length_a   1.000
_cell.length_b   1.000
_cell.length_c   1.000
_cell.angle_alpha   90.00
_cell.angle_beta   90.00
_cell.angle_gamma   90.00
#
_symmetry.space_group_name_H-M   'P 1'
#
loop_
_entity.id
_entity.type
_entity.pdbx_description
1 polymer ?
#
loop_
_entity_poly.entity_id
_entity_poly.type
_entity_poly.pdbx_seq_one_letter_code
_entity_poly.pdbx_strand_id
1 'polypeptide(L)'
;MHRATRFLHQSARRAYTTESTDNAAKKLAEQALAAKTGGGRSKATLPKGDKKPAKAAGEKKDQWKNYALGAGAVTGLSLGSLFYYGRPFEDGREDKYANENPLTAAYHRCFDRYTEFQQKMHEPMWENLLPDPLPEPYNRPYTLVINLDDTLVHSTWDSKHGWRHAKRPGVDYFLAYLSQFFEIVIFTSQTSFNAQPILDSLDPYQYAMYRLYREATRYVDGKYVKDLSHLNRDLSKVIIMDSNPDSFSLQPENGIKLRPFKGDAKDMGLLEYIPFLEAITYFAPPDVRPIIKRFEGEDVPAKWAKMEQEMNEQHRLQWEAEQKTKPKMRNLGSLLGSGGAAQPGQQGDQQGPPPTGLQMARQQFRQIFSQEHAQVRQQQDEMMKKEIEAQKAKMKEMKMTVWDLMTQATSGQPLMPPPDNQDPSQQPQQPQQ
;
A
#
# COMPACT_ATOMS: atom_id res chain seq x y z
N MET A 1 30.69 -31.79 9.44
CA MET A 1 30.07 -30.54 8.95
C MET A 1 29.50 -29.70 10.10
N HIS A 2 30.33 -29.24 11.06
CA HIS A 2 29.86 -28.51 12.26
C HIS A 2 30.84 -27.43 12.77
N ARG A 3 31.62 -26.82 11.86
CA ARG A 3 32.56 -25.73 12.22
C ARG A 3 32.50 -24.47 11.33
N ALA A 4 31.60 -24.40 10.35
CA ALA A 4 31.50 -23.25 9.45
C ALA A 4 30.39 -22.24 9.80
N THR A 5 29.53 -22.54 10.78
CA THR A 5 28.35 -21.71 11.11
C THR A 5 28.53 -20.75 12.30
N ARG A 6 29.76 -20.56 12.79
CA ARG A 6 30.05 -19.61 13.89
C ARG A 6 30.73 -18.30 13.47
N PHE A 7 31.26 -18.22 12.25
CA PHE A 7 31.96 -17.01 11.78
C PHE A 7 31.09 -15.98 11.06
N LEU A 8 29.87 -16.35 10.66
CA LEU A 8 28.93 -15.44 9.99
C LEU A 8 27.93 -14.75 10.94
N HIS A 9 27.92 -15.12 12.23
CA HIS A 9 27.04 -14.50 13.23
C HIS A 9 27.73 -13.45 14.11
N GLN A 10 29.02 -13.19 13.90
CA GLN A 10 29.80 -12.24 14.72
C GLN A 10 30.15 -10.92 13.99
N SER A 11 29.89 -10.83 12.68
CA SER A 11 30.27 -9.67 11.86
C SER A 11 29.15 -8.67 11.60
N ALA A 12 27.95 -8.89 12.16
CA ALA A 12 26.79 -8.01 12.00
C ALA A 12 26.34 -7.30 13.30
N ARG A 13 27.18 -7.31 14.35
CA ARG A 13 26.95 -6.58 15.60
C ARG A 13 28.21 -5.86 16.07
N ARG A 14 28.50 -4.70 15.48
CA ARG A 14 29.43 -3.64 15.93
C ARG A 14 29.38 -2.53 14.87
N ALA A 15 29.14 -1.25 15.10
CA ALA A 15 28.76 -0.47 16.28
C ALA A 15 28.43 0.93 15.71
N TYR A 16 27.17 1.34 15.71
CA TYR A 16 26.84 2.77 15.67
C TYR A 16 26.78 3.23 17.12
N THR A 17 27.95 3.49 17.69
CA THR A 17 28.08 4.16 19.00
C THR A 17 27.95 5.67 18.78
N THR A 18 26.75 6.21 19.01
CA THR A 18 26.48 7.64 19.15
C THR A 18 26.91 8.17 20.53
N GLU A 19 28.03 7.71 21.08
CA GLU A 19 28.52 8.13 22.42
C GLU A 19 29.71 9.12 22.35
N SER A 20 30.35 9.26 21.19
CA SER A 20 31.56 10.09 21.03
C SER A 20 31.25 11.57 20.73
N THR A 21 30.19 11.85 19.98
CA THR A 21 29.81 13.22 19.58
C THR A 21 29.16 14.02 20.72
N ASP A 22 28.45 13.35 21.63
CA ASP A 22 27.78 13.99 22.76
C ASP A 22 28.75 14.47 23.84
N ASN A 23 29.87 13.76 24.03
CA ASN A 23 30.90 14.14 25.01
C ASN A 23 31.75 15.32 24.54
N ALA A 24 32.00 15.46 23.24
CA ALA A 24 32.70 16.61 22.67
C ALA A 24 31.84 17.88 22.74
N ALA A 25 30.54 17.77 22.42
CA ALA A 25 29.59 18.88 22.51
C ALA A 25 29.37 19.34 23.96
N LYS A 26 29.29 18.41 24.93
CA LYS A 26 29.19 18.73 26.37
C LYS A 26 30.44 19.44 26.91
N LYS A 27 31.65 19.00 26.52
CA LYS A 27 32.90 19.67 26.92
C LYS A 27 33.02 21.08 26.36
N LEU A 28 32.56 21.30 25.12
CA LEU A 28 32.55 22.63 24.50
C LEU A 28 31.56 23.57 25.21
N ALA A 29 30.39 23.04 25.61
CA ALA A 29 29.39 23.78 26.38
C ALA A 29 29.87 24.10 27.80
N GLU A 30 30.57 23.17 28.48
CA GLU A 30 31.19 23.41 29.79
C GLU A 30 32.32 24.45 29.73
N GLN A 31 33.16 24.42 28.69
CA GLN A 31 34.21 25.43 28.48
C GLN A 31 33.62 26.81 28.17
N ALA A 32 32.53 26.88 27.40
CA ALA A 32 31.82 28.13 27.13
C ALA A 32 31.14 28.71 28.39
N LEU A 33 30.65 27.84 29.28
CA LEU A 33 30.06 28.25 30.56
C LEU A 33 31.13 28.72 31.56
N ALA A 34 32.26 28.02 31.64
CA ALA A 34 33.39 28.34 32.52
C ALA A 34 34.11 29.64 32.10
N ALA A 35 34.19 29.93 30.80
CA ALA A 35 34.72 31.20 30.28
C ALA A 35 33.83 32.40 30.65
N LYS A 36 32.54 32.17 30.93
CA LYS A 36 31.58 33.22 31.31
C LYS A 36 31.56 33.51 32.81
N THR A 37 32.17 32.67 33.64
CA THR A 37 32.23 32.81 35.10
C THR A 37 33.60 33.24 35.64
N GLY A 38 34.60 33.43 34.78
CA GLY A 38 35.96 33.86 35.18
C GLY A 38 36.26 35.32 34.84
N GLY A 39 35.88 36.27 35.70
CA GLY A 39 36.41 37.63 35.59
C GLY A 39 35.71 38.70 36.44
N GLY A 40 36.43 39.23 37.44
CA GLY A 40 36.23 40.60 37.91
C GLY A 40 35.40 40.80 39.17
N ARG A 41 36.05 40.67 40.32
CA ARG A 41 35.58 41.15 41.64
C ARG A 41 35.50 42.68 41.61
N SER A 42 34.32 43.26 41.38
CA SER A 42 34.05 44.66 41.70
C SER A 42 33.10 44.73 42.89
N LYS A 43 33.55 45.37 43.97
CA LYS A 43 32.70 45.70 45.13
C LYS A 43 31.67 46.73 44.67
N ALA A 44 30.43 46.30 44.46
CA ALA A 44 29.29 47.22 44.41
C ALA A 44 28.87 47.55 45.84
N THR A 45 29.26 48.72 46.33
CA THR A 45 28.68 49.32 47.55
C THR A 45 27.24 49.77 47.25
N LEU A 46 26.27 49.17 47.94
CA LEU A 46 24.88 49.64 47.97
C LEU A 46 24.78 50.95 48.76
N PRO A 47 24.21 52.04 48.20
CA PRO A 47 23.63 53.08 49.04
C PRO A 47 22.27 52.60 49.56
N LYS A 48 22.17 52.41 50.88
CA LYS A 48 20.89 52.33 51.60
C LYS A 48 20.16 53.65 51.40
N GLY A 49 19.00 53.59 50.73
CA GLY A 49 18.08 54.72 50.61
C GLY A 49 16.66 54.18 50.53
N ASP A 50 15.93 54.29 51.64
CA ASP A 50 14.52 53.92 51.78
C ASP A 50 13.63 54.79 50.90
N LYS A 51 13.36 54.38 49.65
CA LYS A 51 12.16 54.80 48.91
C LYS A 51 11.66 53.64 48.05
N LYS A 52 10.46 53.13 48.39
CA LYS A 52 9.70 52.21 47.53
C LYS A 52 9.57 52.83 46.14
N PRO A 53 9.80 52.11 45.03
CA PRO A 53 9.40 52.61 43.72
C PRO A 53 7.88 52.70 43.70
N ALA A 54 7.36 53.92 43.54
CA ALA A 54 5.96 54.13 43.24
C ALA A 54 5.62 53.32 41.98
N LYS A 55 4.58 52.48 42.03
CA LYS A 55 4.05 51.79 40.85
C LYS A 55 3.80 52.84 39.77
N ALA A 56 4.56 52.79 38.69
CA ALA A 56 4.39 53.67 37.54
C ALA A 56 2.96 53.49 37.01
N ALA A 57 2.15 54.55 37.06
CA ALA A 57 0.79 54.59 36.51
C ALA A 57 0.72 54.43 34.97
N GLY A 58 1.83 54.05 34.32
CA GLY A 58 1.98 53.90 32.87
C GLY A 58 1.82 52.48 32.33
N GLU A 59 2.08 51.43 33.13
CA GLU A 59 2.08 50.04 32.62
C GLU A 59 0.71 49.57 32.10
N LYS A 60 -0.38 49.97 32.77
CA LYS A 60 -1.75 49.64 32.30
C LYS A 60 -2.12 50.34 31.00
N LYS A 61 -1.59 51.55 30.75
CA LYS A 61 -1.87 52.34 29.55
C LYS A 61 -1.14 51.78 28.33
N ASP A 62 0.07 51.25 28.53
CA ASP A 62 0.85 50.63 27.45
C ASP A 62 0.35 49.21 27.13
N GLN A 63 -0.15 48.46 28.12
CA GLN A 63 -0.87 47.20 27.85
C GLN A 63 -2.15 47.42 27.04
N TRP A 64 -2.94 48.46 27.35
CA TRP A 64 -4.14 48.79 26.57
C TRP A 64 -3.82 49.21 25.14
N LYS A 65 -2.74 49.98 24.92
CA LYS A 65 -2.29 50.34 23.56
C LYS A 65 -1.89 49.10 22.76
N ASN A 66 -1.16 48.16 23.36
CA ASN A 66 -0.77 46.92 22.69
C ASN A 66 -1.98 46.04 22.37
N TYR A 67 -2.97 45.98 23.28
CA TYR A 67 -4.23 45.30 23.04
C TYR A 67 -5.04 45.97 21.91
N ALA A 68 -5.16 47.30 21.92
CA ALA A 68 -5.87 48.05 20.89
C ALA A 68 -5.18 47.93 19.51
N LEU A 69 -3.85 47.95 19.48
CA LEU A 69 -3.07 47.72 18.26
C LEU A 69 -3.27 46.30 17.73
N GLY A 70 -3.23 45.29 18.62
CA GLY A 70 -3.50 43.89 18.27
C GLY A 70 -4.93 43.67 17.77
N ALA A 71 -5.92 44.24 18.46
CA ALA A 71 -7.32 44.18 18.06
C ALA A 71 -7.57 44.90 16.72
N GLY A 72 -6.93 46.06 16.51
CA GLY A 72 -6.97 46.79 15.25
C GLY A 72 -6.36 45.99 14.09
N ALA A 73 -5.22 45.33 14.32
CA ALA A 73 -4.59 44.48 13.32
C ALA A 73 -5.46 43.26 12.97
N VAL A 74 -6.04 42.57 13.95
CA VAL A 74 -6.95 41.44 13.72
C VAL A 74 -8.19 41.91 12.97
N THR A 75 -8.81 43.02 13.37
CA THR A 75 -10.00 43.56 12.71
C THR A 75 -9.71 43.99 11.28
N GLY A 76 -8.57 44.66 11.05
CA GLY A 76 -8.13 45.08 9.72
C GLY A 76 -7.86 43.89 8.80
N LEU A 77 -7.21 42.83 9.30
CA LEU A 77 -7.00 41.58 8.57
C LEU A 77 -8.34 40.88 8.28
N SER A 78 -9.25 40.76 9.25
CA SER A 78 -10.56 40.12 9.05
C SER A 78 -11.42 40.86 8.03
N LEU A 79 -11.47 42.20 8.08
CA LEU A 79 -12.20 43.02 7.10
C LEU A 79 -11.54 42.95 5.71
N GLY A 80 -10.21 42.98 5.65
CA GLY A 80 -9.46 42.80 4.40
C GLY A 80 -9.70 41.42 3.78
N SER A 81 -9.70 40.36 4.59
CA SER A 81 -10.03 38.99 4.15
C SER A 81 -11.47 38.89 3.67
N LEU A 82 -12.45 39.48 4.37
CA LEU A 82 -13.85 39.49 3.94
C LEU A 82 -14.03 40.24 2.61
N PHE A 83 -13.30 41.33 2.39
CA PHE A 83 -13.35 42.06 1.12
C PHE A 83 -12.71 41.25 -0.03
N TYR A 84 -11.54 40.67 0.21
CA TYR A 84 -10.81 39.90 -0.81
C TYR A 84 -11.50 38.57 -1.16
N TYR A 85 -11.87 37.78 -0.15
CA TYR A 85 -12.57 36.50 -0.32
C TYR A 85 -14.09 36.64 -0.40
N GLY A 86 -14.65 37.84 -0.25
CA GLY A 86 -16.07 38.12 -0.50
C GLY A 86 -16.34 38.69 -1.89
N ARG A 87 -15.32 38.89 -2.75
CA ARG A 87 -15.53 39.34 -4.14
C ARG A 87 -16.41 38.36 -4.94
N PRO A 88 -17.15 38.79 -5.97
CA PRO A 88 -17.89 37.89 -6.86
C PRO A 88 -16.98 36.81 -7.49
N PHE A 89 -17.55 35.69 -7.91
CA PHE A 89 -16.79 34.64 -8.60
C PHE A 89 -16.47 35.08 -10.03
N GLU A 90 -15.20 34.99 -10.43
CA GLU A 90 -14.73 35.36 -11.77
C GLU A 90 -14.90 34.21 -12.78
N ASP A 91 -15.25 33.00 -12.32
CA ASP A 91 -15.36 31.75 -13.09
C ASP A 91 -16.63 31.63 -13.95
N GLY A 92 -17.37 32.72 -14.17
CA GLY A 92 -18.62 32.71 -14.96
C GLY A 92 -19.81 31.99 -14.30
N ARG A 93 -19.71 31.61 -13.03
CA ARG A 93 -20.81 31.01 -12.24
C ARG A 93 -21.80 32.11 -11.82
N GLU A 94 -23.11 31.84 -11.95
CA GLU A 94 -24.16 32.77 -11.50
C GLU A 94 -24.01 33.07 -10.00
N ASP A 95 -24.02 34.35 -9.63
CA ASP A 95 -23.91 34.76 -8.23
C ASP A 95 -25.23 34.45 -7.51
N LYS A 96 -25.23 33.35 -6.76
CA LYS A 96 -26.37 32.87 -5.98
C LYS A 96 -26.88 33.91 -4.97
N TYR A 97 -26.05 34.88 -4.58
CA TYR A 97 -26.35 35.88 -3.55
C TYR A 97 -26.50 37.30 -4.13
N ALA A 98 -26.70 37.44 -5.45
CA ALA A 98 -26.81 38.74 -6.12
C ALA A 98 -27.94 39.64 -5.57
N ASN A 99 -29.00 39.04 -5.02
CA ASN A 99 -30.18 39.74 -4.50
C ASN A 99 -30.06 40.09 -3.00
N GLU A 100 -28.97 39.70 -2.33
CA GLU A 100 -28.78 39.94 -0.89
C GLU A 100 -28.00 41.24 -0.61
N ASN A 101 -27.97 41.65 0.66
CA ASN A 101 -27.15 42.78 1.08
C ASN A 101 -25.66 42.48 0.76
N PRO A 102 -24.91 43.44 0.18
CA PRO A 102 -23.49 43.26 -0.16
C PRO A 102 -22.62 42.65 0.95
N LEU A 103 -22.88 42.98 2.22
CA LEU A 103 -22.12 42.41 3.35
C LEU A 103 -22.46 40.93 3.60
N THR A 104 -23.74 40.58 3.54
CA THR A 104 -24.23 39.20 3.73
C THR A 104 -23.79 38.32 2.57
N ALA A 105 -23.90 38.83 1.33
CA ALA A 105 -23.39 38.18 0.14
C ALA A 105 -21.87 37.96 0.22
N ALA A 106 -21.10 38.95 0.67
CA ALA A 106 -19.65 38.79 0.86
C ALA A 106 -19.30 37.72 1.91
N TYR A 107 -20.07 37.63 3.00
CA TYR A 107 -19.91 36.58 4.01
C TYR A 107 -20.21 35.18 3.46
N HIS A 108 -21.34 35.00 2.76
CA HIS A 108 -21.69 33.73 2.16
C HIS A 108 -20.68 33.29 1.10
N ARG A 109 -20.20 34.21 0.25
CA ARG A 109 -19.11 33.91 -0.71
C ARG A 109 -17.81 33.50 -0.02
N CYS A 110 -17.45 34.16 1.08
CA CYS A 110 -16.29 33.76 1.91
C CYS A 110 -16.47 32.32 2.44
N PHE A 111 -17.65 32.00 2.96
CA PHE A 111 -17.96 30.69 3.51
C PHE A 111 -17.98 29.60 2.42
N ASP A 112 -18.54 29.89 1.26
CA ASP A 112 -18.54 28.98 0.10
C ASP A 112 -17.11 28.74 -0.38
N ARG A 113 -16.27 29.77 -0.49
CA ARG A 113 -14.84 29.61 -0.83
C ARG A 113 -14.08 28.78 0.21
N TYR A 114 -14.37 28.99 1.48
CA TYR A 114 -13.78 28.18 2.55
C TYR A 114 -14.22 26.71 2.42
N THR A 115 -15.49 26.47 2.14
CA THR A 115 -16.05 25.13 1.91
C THR A 115 -15.47 24.47 0.66
N GLU A 116 -15.36 25.20 -0.46
CA GLU A 116 -14.73 24.75 -1.71
C GLU A 116 -13.26 24.42 -1.51
N PHE A 117 -12.52 25.28 -0.79
CA PHE A 117 -11.13 25.03 -0.45
C PHE A 117 -10.98 23.76 0.39
N GLN A 118 -11.82 23.59 1.41
CA GLN A 118 -11.85 22.37 2.21
C GLN A 118 -12.19 21.15 1.36
N GLN A 119 -13.18 21.25 0.48
CA GLN A 119 -13.58 20.15 -0.40
C GLN A 119 -12.45 19.77 -1.36
N LYS A 120 -11.80 20.74 -2.00
CA LYS A 120 -10.68 20.52 -2.92
C LYS A 120 -9.46 19.90 -2.23
N MET A 121 -9.26 20.17 -0.94
CA MET A 121 -8.23 19.51 -0.14
C MET A 121 -8.58 18.06 0.22
N HIS A 122 -9.86 17.69 0.18
CA HIS A 122 -10.34 16.32 0.42
C HIS A 122 -10.57 15.51 -0.87
N GLU A 123 -10.49 16.15 -2.04
CA GLU A 123 -10.48 15.48 -3.34
C GLU A 123 -9.13 14.79 -3.56
N PRO A 124 -9.11 13.59 -4.19
CA PRO A 124 -7.86 12.91 -4.47
C PRO A 124 -7.00 13.75 -5.42
N MET A 125 -5.68 13.65 -5.29
CA MET A 125 -4.72 14.41 -6.09
C MET A 125 -4.84 14.15 -7.61
N TRP A 126 -5.48 13.03 -8.00
CA TRP A 126 -5.65 12.60 -9.39
C TRP A 126 -7.10 12.18 -9.66
N GLU A 127 -7.59 12.49 -10.86
CA GLU A 127 -8.93 12.10 -11.33
C GLU A 127 -9.07 10.57 -11.46
N ASN A 128 -8.01 9.93 -11.98
CA ASN A 128 -7.88 8.48 -12.12
C ASN A 128 -6.65 8.01 -11.32
N LEU A 129 -6.86 7.05 -10.43
CA LEU A 129 -5.84 6.48 -9.55
C LEU A 129 -4.97 5.44 -10.28
N LEU A 130 -5.52 4.75 -11.28
CA LEU A 130 -4.81 3.75 -12.07
C LEU A 130 -4.76 4.15 -13.55
N PRO A 131 -3.68 3.76 -14.27
CA PRO A 131 -3.64 3.91 -15.72
C PRO A 131 -4.68 3.02 -16.38
N ASP A 132 -4.87 3.22 -17.69
CA ASP A 132 -5.76 2.40 -18.50
C ASP A 132 -5.40 0.90 -18.39
N PRO A 133 -6.40 0.01 -18.47
CA PRO A 133 -6.16 -1.42 -18.42
C PRO A 133 -5.23 -1.85 -19.55
N LEU A 134 -4.41 -2.86 -19.28
CA LEU A 134 -3.49 -3.41 -20.27
C LEU A 134 -4.26 -3.98 -21.47
N PRO A 135 -3.69 -3.92 -22.69
CA PRO A 135 -4.31 -4.55 -23.84
C PRO A 135 -4.37 -6.08 -23.68
N GLU A 136 -5.34 -6.71 -24.34
CA GLU A 136 -5.38 -8.16 -24.46
C GLU A 136 -4.10 -8.67 -25.14
N PRO A 137 -3.50 -9.79 -24.69
CA PRO A 137 -4.02 -10.80 -23.75
C PRO A 137 -3.61 -10.60 -22.27
N TYR A 138 -2.91 -9.52 -21.94
CA TYR A 138 -2.36 -9.31 -20.58
C TYR A 138 -3.40 -8.77 -19.59
N ASN A 139 -4.51 -8.25 -20.09
CA ASN A 139 -5.62 -7.79 -19.27
C ASN A 139 -6.17 -8.90 -18.36
N ARG A 140 -6.57 -8.54 -17.14
CA ARG A 140 -7.30 -9.42 -16.24
C ARG A 140 -8.78 -9.03 -16.23
N PRO A 141 -9.71 -10.00 -16.23
CA PRO A 141 -11.14 -9.70 -16.34
C PRO A 141 -11.69 -8.98 -15.11
N TYR A 142 -11.10 -9.17 -13.93
CA TYR A 142 -11.56 -8.60 -12.67
C TYR A 142 -10.40 -7.92 -11.93
N THR A 143 -10.72 -6.87 -11.18
CA THR A 143 -9.77 -6.16 -10.32
C THR A 143 -10.07 -6.49 -8.85
N LEU A 144 -9.06 -6.98 -8.14
CA LEU A 144 -9.14 -7.29 -6.71
C LEU A 144 -8.36 -6.25 -5.91
N VAL A 145 -9.09 -5.39 -5.20
CA VAL A 145 -8.53 -4.40 -4.30
C VAL A 145 -8.41 -5.00 -2.91
N ILE A 146 -7.21 -5.06 -2.34
CA ILE A 146 -6.99 -5.64 -1.02
C ILE A 146 -6.32 -4.65 -0.07
N ASN A 147 -6.83 -4.59 1.16
CA ASN A 147 -6.20 -3.79 2.21
C ASN A 147 -4.92 -4.45 2.75
N LEU A 148 -4.00 -3.64 3.27
CA LEU A 148 -2.76 -4.12 3.90
C LEU A 148 -2.98 -4.41 5.39
N ASP A 149 -3.38 -3.38 6.14
CA ASP A 149 -3.47 -3.42 7.60
C ASP A 149 -4.62 -4.27 8.11
N ASP A 150 -4.32 -5.07 9.13
CA ASP A 150 -5.23 -6.03 9.74
C ASP A 150 -5.90 -6.96 8.72
N THR A 151 -5.29 -7.11 7.53
CA THR A 151 -5.81 -7.90 6.41
C THR A 151 -4.72 -8.84 5.89
N LEU A 152 -3.59 -8.29 5.43
CA LEU A 152 -2.41 -9.06 4.99
C LEU A 152 -1.31 -9.07 6.06
N VAL A 153 -1.17 -7.97 6.80
CA VAL A 153 -0.19 -7.83 7.87
C VAL A 153 -0.84 -7.24 9.11
N HIS A 154 -0.30 -7.57 10.29
CA HIS A 154 -0.68 -6.93 11.54
C HIS A 154 0.53 -6.21 12.13
N SER A 155 0.38 -4.91 12.36
CA SER A 155 1.46 -4.04 12.84
C SER A 155 1.28 -3.79 14.34
N THR A 156 2.30 -4.11 15.13
CA THR A 156 2.33 -3.89 16.58
C THR A 156 3.51 -3.01 16.96
N TRP A 157 3.35 -2.16 17.97
CA TRP A 157 4.44 -1.34 18.50
C TRP A 157 4.84 -1.83 19.89
N ASP A 158 6.14 -2.00 20.10
CA ASP A 158 6.75 -2.33 21.39
C ASP A 158 7.81 -1.28 21.75
N SER A 159 7.88 -0.88 23.02
CA SER A 159 8.85 0.11 23.49
C SER A 159 10.30 -0.35 23.34
N LYS A 160 10.54 -1.67 23.37
CA LYS A 160 11.89 -2.26 23.26
C LYS A 160 12.35 -2.47 21.82
N HIS A 161 11.44 -2.79 20.92
CA HIS A 161 11.76 -3.23 19.55
C HIS A 161 11.19 -2.32 18.47
N GLY A 162 10.41 -1.30 18.84
CA GLY A 162 9.71 -0.42 17.92
C GLY A 162 8.56 -1.14 17.19
N TRP A 163 8.33 -0.74 15.95
CA TRP A 163 7.31 -1.34 15.08
C TRP A 163 7.71 -2.75 14.64
N ARG A 164 6.77 -3.68 14.73
CA ARG A 164 6.90 -5.06 14.28
C ARG A 164 5.69 -5.45 13.45
N HIS A 165 5.94 -6.05 12.30
CA HIS A 165 4.89 -6.49 11.38
C HIS A 165 4.83 -8.02 11.38
N ALA A 166 3.67 -8.57 11.70
CA ALA A 166 3.37 -9.99 11.56
C ALA A 166 2.72 -10.23 10.19
N LYS A 167 3.31 -11.13 9.40
CA LYS A 167 2.72 -11.57 8.13
C LYS A 167 1.58 -12.55 8.40
N ARG A 168 0.42 -12.34 7.78
CA ARG A 168 -0.69 -13.29 7.88
C ARG A 168 -0.33 -14.61 7.17
N PRO A 169 -0.60 -15.76 7.79
CA PRO A 169 -0.33 -17.05 7.15
C PRO A 169 -1.03 -17.17 5.80
N GLY A 170 -0.30 -17.67 4.79
CA GLY A 170 -0.86 -17.89 3.45
C GLY A 170 -0.92 -16.68 2.52
N VAL A 171 -0.50 -15.48 2.95
CA VAL A 171 -0.52 -14.27 2.09
C VAL A 171 0.28 -14.46 0.80
N ASP A 172 1.48 -15.02 0.87
CA ASP A 172 2.33 -15.22 -0.31
C ASP A 172 1.61 -16.10 -1.36
N TYR A 173 0.98 -17.18 -0.89
CA TYR A 173 0.21 -18.08 -1.76
C TYR A 173 -1.06 -17.41 -2.28
N PHE A 174 -1.77 -16.66 -1.43
CA PHE A 174 -2.98 -15.93 -1.81
C PHE A 174 -2.70 -14.93 -2.95
N LEU A 175 -1.68 -14.09 -2.80
CA LEU A 175 -1.31 -13.10 -3.81
C LEU A 175 -0.82 -13.78 -5.10
N ALA A 176 0.09 -14.75 -4.98
CA ALA A 176 0.61 -15.46 -6.13
C ALA A 176 -0.50 -16.19 -6.91
N TYR A 177 -1.37 -16.92 -6.22
CA TYR A 177 -2.44 -17.71 -6.83
C TYR A 177 -3.47 -16.82 -7.52
N LEU A 178 -3.91 -15.74 -6.87
CA LEU A 178 -4.96 -14.88 -7.43
C LEU A 178 -4.47 -13.94 -8.53
N SER A 179 -3.18 -13.63 -8.59
CA SER A 179 -2.60 -12.79 -9.66
C SER A 179 -2.76 -13.37 -11.07
N GLN A 180 -3.07 -14.66 -11.17
CA GLN A 180 -3.41 -15.33 -12.42
C GLN A 180 -4.78 -14.92 -12.96
N PHE A 181 -5.73 -14.62 -12.07
CA PHE A 181 -7.12 -14.38 -12.44
C PHE A 181 -7.54 -12.92 -12.27
N PHE A 182 -6.96 -12.23 -11.29
CA PHE A 182 -7.31 -10.86 -10.91
C PHE A 182 -6.14 -9.92 -11.12
N GLU A 183 -6.44 -8.69 -11.52
CA GLU A 183 -5.54 -7.56 -11.34
C GLU A 183 -5.54 -7.19 -9.85
N ILE A 184 -4.45 -7.51 -9.15
CA ILE A 184 -4.35 -7.23 -7.72
C ILE A 184 -3.87 -5.80 -7.50
N VAL A 185 -4.66 -5.03 -6.76
CA VAL A 185 -4.34 -3.67 -6.32
C VAL A 185 -4.29 -3.66 -4.80
N ILE A 186 -3.10 -3.42 -4.22
CA ILE A 186 -3.00 -3.24 -2.78
C ILE A 186 -3.34 -1.79 -2.45
N PHE A 187 -4.43 -1.56 -1.74
CA PHE A 187 -4.87 -0.21 -1.36
C PHE A 187 -4.88 -0.09 0.16
N THR A 188 -3.90 0.62 0.72
CA THR A 188 -3.77 0.84 2.16
C THR A 188 -4.14 2.26 2.57
N SER A 189 -4.65 2.40 3.80
CA SER A 189 -4.84 3.70 4.46
C SER A 189 -3.58 4.16 5.20
N GLN A 190 -2.46 3.45 5.10
CA GLN A 190 -1.15 3.93 5.55
C GLN A 190 -0.50 4.85 4.52
N THR A 191 0.33 5.77 5.00
CA THR A 191 1.15 6.62 4.13
C THR A 191 2.18 5.78 3.36
N SER A 192 2.52 6.24 2.16
CA SER A 192 3.54 5.61 1.30
C SER A 192 4.84 5.29 2.04
N PHE A 193 5.34 6.24 2.82
CA PHE A 193 6.58 6.10 3.60
C PHE A 193 6.61 4.88 4.54
N ASN A 194 5.48 4.56 5.17
CA ASN A 194 5.41 3.44 6.11
C ASN A 194 5.09 2.11 5.41
N ALA A 195 4.19 2.15 4.42
CA ALA A 195 3.70 0.94 3.78
C ALA A 195 4.67 0.37 2.73
N GLN A 196 5.43 1.23 2.03
CA GLN A 196 6.28 0.79 0.92
C GLN A 196 7.33 -0.26 1.35
N PRO A 197 8.11 -0.09 2.44
CA PRO A 197 9.07 -1.11 2.89
C PRO A 197 8.40 -2.43 3.30
N ILE A 198 7.18 -2.36 3.82
CA ILE A 198 6.40 -3.55 4.20
C ILE A 198 5.99 -4.31 2.95
N LEU A 199 5.48 -3.61 1.93
CA LEU A 199 5.07 -4.21 0.66
C LEU A 199 6.23 -4.78 -0.13
N ASP A 200 7.40 -4.11 -0.12
CA ASP A 200 8.61 -4.61 -0.77
C ASP A 200 9.08 -5.92 -0.13
N SER A 201 8.92 -6.07 1.18
CA SER A 201 9.23 -7.32 1.89
C SER A 201 8.14 -8.39 1.75
N LEU A 202 6.87 -8.00 1.58
CA LEU A 202 5.73 -8.90 1.53
C LEU A 202 5.57 -9.53 0.13
N ASP A 203 5.78 -8.72 -0.90
CA ASP A 203 5.59 -9.08 -2.31
C ASP A 203 6.87 -8.81 -3.12
N PRO A 204 7.94 -9.59 -2.89
CA PRO A 204 9.22 -9.42 -3.59
C PRO A 204 9.13 -9.76 -5.09
N TYR A 205 8.12 -10.54 -5.48
CA TYR A 205 7.88 -10.97 -6.85
C TYR A 205 6.89 -10.07 -7.61
N GLN A 206 6.36 -9.04 -6.95
CA GLN A 206 5.45 -8.04 -7.51
C GLN A 206 4.18 -8.65 -8.13
N TYR A 207 3.51 -9.54 -7.40
CA TYR A 207 2.19 -10.06 -7.78
C TYR A 207 1.11 -8.97 -7.77
N ALA A 208 1.25 -7.96 -6.91
CA ALA A 208 0.39 -6.78 -6.93
C ALA A 208 0.84 -5.82 -8.03
N MET A 209 -0.01 -5.63 -9.04
CA MET A 209 0.27 -4.75 -10.19
C MET A 209 0.36 -3.28 -9.78
N TYR A 210 -0.51 -2.85 -8.87
CA TYR A 210 -0.55 -1.48 -8.37
C TYR A 210 -0.62 -1.43 -6.85
N ARG A 211 -0.01 -0.38 -6.29
CA ARG A 211 0.05 -0.11 -4.85
C ARG A 211 -0.44 1.32 -4.62
N LEU A 212 -1.58 1.43 -3.94
CA LEU A 212 -2.22 2.69 -3.57
C LEU A 212 -2.10 2.87 -2.05
N TYR A 213 -1.85 4.12 -1.65
CA TYR A 213 -1.57 4.51 -0.26
C TYR A 213 -2.60 5.53 0.23
N ARG A 214 -2.45 6.03 1.46
CA ARG A 214 -3.34 7.04 2.06
C ARG A 214 -3.55 8.25 1.17
N GLU A 215 -2.52 8.66 0.45
CA GLU A 215 -2.53 9.79 -0.49
C GLU A 215 -3.58 9.63 -1.61
N ALA A 216 -4.00 8.40 -1.90
CA ALA A 216 -5.07 8.08 -2.86
C ALA A 216 -6.47 7.92 -2.21
N THR A 217 -6.55 7.97 -0.88
CA THR A 217 -7.84 7.90 -0.16
C THR A 217 -8.51 9.26 -0.05
N ARG A 218 -9.84 9.27 0.05
CA ARG A 218 -10.63 10.47 0.35
C ARG A 218 -10.85 10.58 1.84
N TYR A 219 -10.84 11.80 2.36
CA TYR A 219 -11.16 12.05 3.76
C TYR A 219 -12.60 12.59 3.84
N VAL A 220 -13.51 11.76 4.32
CA VAL A 220 -14.95 12.06 4.40
C VAL A 220 -15.41 11.81 5.84
N ASP A 221 -16.07 12.80 6.44
CA ASP A 221 -16.66 12.71 7.79
C ASP A 221 -15.68 12.20 8.88
N GLY A 222 -14.42 12.63 8.79
CA GLY A 222 -13.39 12.24 9.76
C GLY A 222 -12.77 10.85 9.53
N LYS A 223 -13.08 10.20 8.40
CA LYS A 223 -12.60 8.85 8.06
C LYS A 223 -11.93 8.82 6.70
N TYR A 224 -10.96 7.93 6.54
CA TYR A 224 -10.34 7.64 5.25
C TYR A 224 -11.17 6.59 4.49
N VAL A 225 -11.65 6.96 3.31
CA VAL A 225 -12.46 6.13 2.43
C VAL A 225 -11.74 5.91 1.11
N LYS A 226 -11.78 4.68 0.63
CA LYS A 226 -11.20 4.21 -0.63
C LYS A 226 -12.30 4.29 -1.69
N ASP A 227 -12.28 5.37 -2.46
CA ASP A 227 -13.28 5.61 -3.49
C ASP A 227 -12.95 4.79 -4.75
N LEU A 228 -13.75 3.77 -5.02
CA LEU A 228 -13.50 2.85 -6.14
C LEU A 228 -13.82 3.48 -7.50
N SER A 229 -14.65 4.53 -7.55
CA SER A 229 -15.01 5.19 -8.83
C SER A 229 -13.80 5.82 -9.52
N HIS A 230 -12.77 6.17 -8.76
CA HIS A 230 -11.53 6.76 -9.29
C HIS A 230 -10.48 5.71 -9.66
N LEU A 231 -10.74 4.40 -9.52
CA LEU A 231 -9.78 3.37 -9.92
C LEU A 231 -9.62 3.24 -11.44
N ASN A 232 -10.41 3.95 -12.26
CA ASN A 232 -10.42 3.79 -13.72
C ASN A 232 -10.67 2.32 -14.13
N ARG A 233 -11.60 1.66 -13.43
CA ARG A 233 -12.02 0.28 -13.67
C ARG A 233 -13.55 0.20 -13.63
N ASP A 234 -14.11 -0.74 -14.36
CA ASP A 234 -15.55 -1.00 -14.34
C ASP A 234 -15.96 -1.57 -12.97
N LEU A 235 -16.77 -0.84 -12.22
CA LEU A 235 -17.25 -1.26 -10.88
C LEU A 235 -18.02 -2.57 -10.90
N SER A 236 -18.57 -3.02 -12.04
CA SER A 236 -19.18 -4.35 -12.14
C SER A 236 -18.17 -5.49 -12.03
N LYS A 237 -16.88 -5.19 -12.15
CA LYS A 237 -15.75 -6.15 -12.15
C LYS A 237 -14.72 -5.88 -11.05
N VAL A 238 -15.00 -4.95 -10.14
CA VAL A 238 -14.12 -4.60 -9.02
C VAL A 238 -14.61 -5.25 -7.73
N ILE A 239 -13.71 -5.84 -6.95
CA ILE A 239 -14.00 -6.40 -5.63
C ILE A 239 -13.03 -5.76 -4.64
N ILE A 240 -13.52 -5.18 -3.55
CA ILE A 240 -12.67 -4.71 -2.44
C ILE A 240 -12.76 -5.63 -1.23
N MET A 241 -11.60 -6.01 -0.71
CA MET A 241 -11.41 -6.87 0.45
C MET A 241 -10.72 -6.07 1.55
N ASP A 242 -11.48 -5.67 2.58
CA ASP A 242 -10.98 -4.87 3.70
C ASP A 242 -11.53 -5.36 5.04
N SER A 243 -10.72 -5.28 6.10
CA SER A 243 -11.13 -5.55 7.47
C SER A 243 -12.02 -4.44 8.05
N ASN A 244 -11.86 -3.20 7.56
CA ASN A 244 -12.63 -2.03 7.99
C ASN A 244 -13.76 -1.70 6.98
N PRO A 245 -15.05 -1.82 7.37
CA PRO A 245 -16.16 -1.47 6.49
C PRO A 245 -16.25 0.02 6.14
N ASP A 246 -15.71 0.91 6.98
CA ASP A 246 -15.69 2.34 6.69
C ASP A 246 -14.85 2.66 5.45
N SER A 247 -13.82 1.86 5.16
CA SER A 247 -12.92 2.04 4.03
C SER A 247 -13.63 1.98 2.68
N PHE A 248 -14.74 1.23 2.57
CA PHE A 248 -15.48 1.08 1.30
C PHE A 248 -16.93 1.56 1.43
N SER A 249 -17.17 2.48 2.36
CA SER A 249 -18.51 3.03 2.65
C SER A 249 -19.20 3.71 1.47
N LEU A 250 -18.44 4.19 0.47
CA LEU A 250 -19.00 4.77 -0.76
C LEU A 250 -19.49 3.72 -1.77
N GLN A 251 -18.96 2.49 -1.73
CA GLN A 251 -19.34 1.38 -2.62
C GLN A 251 -19.46 0.06 -1.83
N PRO A 252 -20.41 -0.04 -0.87
CA PRO A 252 -20.58 -1.23 -0.04
C PRO A 252 -20.89 -2.50 -0.84
N GLU A 253 -21.54 -2.37 -2.00
CA GLU A 253 -21.91 -3.48 -2.87
C GLU A 253 -20.72 -4.18 -3.55
N ASN A 254 -19.56 -3.53 -3.58
CA ASN A 254 -18.31 -4.11 -4.07
C ASN A 254 -17.44 -4.68 -2.93
N GLY A 255 -17.87 -4.48 -1.68
CA GLY A 255 -17.06 -4.75 -0.50
C GLY A 255 -17.32 -6.10 0.16
N ILE A 256 -16.23 -6.84 0.38
CA ILE A 256 -16.18 -8.04 1.21
C ILE A 256 -15.45 -7.68 2.50
N LYS A 257 -16.18 -7.72 3.62
CA LYS A 257 -15.61 -7.49 4.94
C LYS A 257 -14.83 -8.72 5.41
N LEU A 258 -13.53 -8.56 5.65
CA LEU A 258 -12.70 -9.62 6.22
C LEU A 258 -12.71 -9.58 7.74
N ARG A 259 -12.43 -10.75 8.33
CA ARG A 259 -12.06 -10.84 9.74
C ARG A 259 -10.70 -10.16 9.96
N PRO A 260 -10.60 -9.16 10.86
CA PRO A 260 -9.34 -8.49 11.15
C PRO A 260 -8.28 -9.48 11.66
N PHE A 261 -7.10 -9.43 11.06
CA PHE A 261 -5.96 -10.24 11.46
C PHE A 261 -5.25 -9.63 12.67
N LYS A 262 -5.09 -10.42 13.73
CA LYS A 262 -4.49 -9.98 15.01
C LYS A 262 -3.12 -10.60 15.30
N GLY A 263 -2.44 -11.12 14.27
CA GLY A 263 -1.10 -11.72 14.42
C GLY A 263 -1.08 -13.21 14.78
N ASP A 264 -2.20 -13.93 14.72
CA ASP A 264 -2.24 -15.38 15.01
C ASP A 264 -1.61 -16.21 13.87
N ALA A 265 -0.59 -17.00 14.18
CA ALA A 265 0.10 -17.86 13.21
C ALA A 265 -0.77 -19.02 12.70
N LYS A 266 -1.89 -19.34 13.36
CA LYS A 266 -2.85 -20.36 12.92
C LYS A 266 -4.04 -19.79 12.16
N ASP A 267 -4.06 -18.49 11.88
CA ASP A 267 -5.13 -17.88 11.09
C ASP A 267 -5.14 -18.46 9.66
N MET A 268 -6.26 -19.06 9.28
CA MET A 268 -6.51 -19.54 7.91
C MET A 268 -7.54 -18.67 7.19
N GLY A 269 -7.99 -17.58 7.83
CA GLY A 269 -9.14 -16.81 7.39
C GLY A 269 -8.95 -16.17 6.03
N LEU A 270 -7.73 -15.87 5.60
CA LEU A 270 -7.47 -15.34 4.25
C LEU A 270 -7.62 -16.40 3.17
N LEU A 271 -7.14 -17.61 3.43
CA LEU A 271 -7.15 -18.73 2.47
C LEU A 271 -8.57 -19.27 2.26
N GLU A 272 -9.44 -19.12 3.25
CA GLU A 272 -10.86 -19.50 3.19
C GLU A 272 -11.63 -18.74 2.09
N TYR A 273 -11.17 -17.57 1.63
CA TYR A 273 -11.81 -16.81 0.54
C TYR A 273 -11.45 -17.31 -0.86
N ILE A 274 -10.36 -18.09 -1.01
CA ILE A 274 -9.90 -18.57 -2.33
C ILE A 274 -11.00 -19.36 -3.06
N PRO A 275 -11.69 -20.34 -2.46
CA PRO A 275 -12.73 -21.11 -3.14
C PRO A 275 -13.89 -20.26 -3.70
N PHE A 276 -14.21 -19.15 -3.03
CA PHE A 276 -15.23 -18.20 -3.46
C PHE A 276 -14.74 -17.36 -4.64
N LEU A 277 -13.51 -16.84 -4.56
CA LEU A 277 -12.90 -16.05 -5.65
C LEU A 277 -12.70 -16.92 -6.91
N GLU A 278 -12.28 -18.18 -6.76
CA GLU A 278 -12.21 -19.16 -7.86
C GLU A 278 -13.58 -19.42 -8.51
N ALA A 279 -14.65 -19.36 -7.73
CA ALA A 279 -15.99 -19.53 -8.28
C ALA A 279 -16.41 -18.34 -9.13
N ILE A 280 -16.07 -17.11 -8.70
CA ILE A 280 -16.28 -15.91 -9.50
C ILE A 280 -15.53 -16.01 -10.83
N THR A 281 -14.27 -16.47 -10.81
CA THR A 281 -13.48 -16.61 -12.04
C THR A 281 -14.02 -17.70 -12.97
N TYR A 282 -14.51 -18.82 -12.41
CA TYR A 282 -15.10 -19.91 -13.18
C TYR A 282 -16.45 -19.54 -13.81
N PHE A 283 -17.37 -18.96 -13.02
CA PHE A 283 -18.69 -18.57 -13.52
C PHE A 283 -18.64 -17.29 -14.37
N ALA A 284 -17.57 -16.51 -14.26
CA ALA A 284 -17.34 -15.26 -14.99
C ALA A 284 -18.60 -14.36 -15.08
N PRO A 285 -19.20 -13.99 -13.93
CA PRO A 285 -20.40 -13.17 -13.92
C PRO A 285 -20.12 -11.79 -14.55
N PRO A 286 -21.07 -11.24 -15.34
CA PRO A 286 -20.90 -9.92 -15.92
C PRO A 286 -20.85 -8.81 -14.85
N ASP A 287 -21.49 -9.02 -13.70
CA ASP A 287 -21.49 -8.11 -12.56
C ASP A 287 -21.33 -8.87 -11.24
N VAL A 288 -20.34 -8.49 -10.44
CA VAL A 288 -20.02 -9.11 -9.15
C VAL A 288 -20.90 -8.58 -8.01
N ARG A 289 -21.47 -7.38 -8.12
CA ARG A 289 -22.20 -6.70 -7.04
C ARG A 289 -23.44 -7.47 -6.55
N PRO A 290 -24.30 -8.04 -7.43
CA PRO A 290 -25.44 -8.84 -6.98
C PRO A 290 -25.02 -10.11 -6.22
N ILE A 291 -23.86 -10.67 -6.59
CA ILE A 291 -23.31 -11.86 -5.94
C ILE A 291 -22.83 -11.47 -4.54
N ILE A 292 -21.98 -10.44 -4.42
CA ILE A 292 -21.47 -9.96 -3.13
C ILE A 292 -22.60 -9.59 -2.19
N LYS A 293 -23.63 -8.88 -2.68
CA LYS A 293 -24.82 -8.52 -1.92
C LYS A 293 -25.54 -9.72 -1.31
N ARG A 294 -25.52 -10.89 -1.96
CA ARG A 294 -26.11 -12.12 -1.40
C ARG A 294 -25.36 -12.62 -0.16
N PHE A 295 -24.09 -12.27 0.02
CA PHE A 295 -23.29 -12.63 1.18
C PHE A 295 -23.20 -11.52 2.23
N GLU A 296 -23.91 -10.41 2.04
CA GLU A 296 -23.90 -9.28 2.98
C GLU A 296 -24.39 -9.72 4.38
N GLY A 297 -23.63 -9.33 5.41
CA GLY A 297 -23.95 -9.64 6.82
C GLY A 297 -23.60 -11.06 7.29
N GLU A 298 -23.14 -11.94 6.40
CA GLU A 298 -22.72 -13.31 6.72
C GLU A 298 -21.22 -13.52 6.48
N ASP A 299 -20.65 -14.59 7.04
CA ASP A 299 -19.26 -14.98 6.78
C ASP A 299 -19.17 -15.63 5.39
N VAL A 300 -18.60 -14.91 4.41
CA VAL A 300 -18.55 -15.31 2.99
C VAL A 300 -18.02 -16.74 2.81
N PRO A 301 -16.88 -17.13 3.41
CA PRO A 301 -16.35 -18.48 3.22
C PRO A 301 -17.27 -19.57 3.79
N ALA A 302 -17.86 -19.34 4.96
CA ALA A 302 -18.74 -20.32 5.60
C ALA A 302 -20.04 -20.52 4.80
N LYS A 303 -20.62 -19.43 4.30
CA LYS A 303 -21.81 -19.49 3.45
C LYS A 303 -21.51 -20.17 2.11
N TRP A 304 -20.39 -19.80 1.48
CA TRP A 304 -19.95 -20.42 0.23
C TRP A 304 -19.69 -21.92 0.40
N ALA A 305 -19.02 -22.34 1.48
CA ALA A 305 -18.76 -23.75 1.76
C ALA A 305 -20.05 -24.57 1.87
N LYS A 306 -21.10 -24.02 2.51
CA LYS A 306 -22.43 -24.68 2.57
C LYS A 306 -23.06 -24.79 1.19
N MET A 307 -23.07 -23.70 0.42
CA MET A 307 -23.61 -23.71 -0.95
C MET A 307 -22.86 -24.71 -1.84
N GLU A 308 -21.54 -24.82 -1.70
CA GLU A 308 -20.74 -25.79 -2.43
C GLU A 308 -21.06 -27.24 -2.02
N GLN A 309 -21.26 -27.51 -0.74
CA GLN A 309 -21.71 -28.81 -0.27
C GLN A 309 -23.06 -29.18 -0.88
N GLU A 310 -24.04 -28.28 -0.83
CA GLU A 310 -25.37 -28.48 -1.44
C GLU A 310 -25.28 -28.75 -2.95
N MET A 311 -24.46 -27.99 -3.68
CA MET A 311 -24.23 -28.21 -5.11
C MET A 311 -23.60 -29.58 -5.39
N ASN A 312 -22.61 -29.98 -4.59
CA ASN A 312 -21.96 -31.29 -4.73
C ASN A 312 -22.90 -32.44 -4.40
N GLU A 313 -23.79 -32.28 -3.41
CA GLU A 313 -24.81 -33.26 -3.06
C GLU A 313 -25.85 -33.42 -4.16
N GLN A 314 -26.33 -32.31 -4.73
CA GLN A 314 -27.25 -32.34 -5.87
C GLN A 314 -26.62 -33.02 -7.08
N HIS A 315 -25.35 -32.72 -7.37
CA HIS A 315 -24.59 -33.38 -8.44
C HIS A 315 -24.47 -34.89 -8.20
N ARG A 316 -24.17 -35.30 -6.97
CA ARG A 316 -24.12 -36.72 -6.58
C ARG A 316 -25.47 -37.41 -6.79
N LEU A 317 -26.57 -36.80 -6.34
CA LEU A 317 -27.92 -37.35 -6.48
C LEU A 317 -28.34 -37.48 -7.96
N GLN A 318 -28.01 -36.49 -8.79
CA GLN A 318 -28.24 -36.55 -10.24
C GLN A 318 -27.47 -37.69 -10.88
N TRP A 319 -26.19 -37.85 -10.54
CA TRP A 319 -25.37 -38.95 -11.04
C TRP A 319 -25.90 -40.32 -10.61
N GLU A 320 -26.31 -40.48 -9.34
CA GLU A 320 -26.93 -41.72 -8.86
C GLU A 320 -28.24 -42.03 -9.58
N ALA A 321 -29.05 -41.01 -9.89
CA ALA A 321 -30.28 -41.18 -10.67
C ALA A 321 -29.97 -41.63 -12.11
N GLU A 322 -28.97 -41.04 -12.77
CA GLU A 322 -28.51 -41.47 -14.09
C GLU A 322 -27.94 -42.90 -14.11
N GLN A 323 -27.21 -43.30 -13.07
CA GLN A 323 -26.70 -44.67 -12.97
C GLN A 323 -27.83 -45.69 -12.80
N LYS A 324 -28.92 -45.32 -12.11
CA LYS A 324 -30.11 -46.15 -11.97
C LYS A 324 -30.89 -46.30 -13.28
N THR A 325 -30.85 -45.30 -14.17
CA THR A 325 -31.57 -45.31 -15.46
C THR A 325 -30.78 -45.92 -16.61
N LYS A 326 -29.44 -46.02 -16.49
CA LYS A 326 -28.60 -46.66 -17.51
C LYS A 326 -28.90 -48.18 -17.60
N PRO A 327 -29.27 -48.71 -18.78
CA PRO A 327 -29.47 -50.14 -18.94
C PRO A 327 -28.13 -50.87 -18.72
N LYS A 328 -28.14 -51.94 -17.92
CA LYS A 328 -26.98 -52.83 -17.75
C LYS A 328 -26.70 -53.54 -19.08
N MET A 329 -25.94 -52.92 -19.97
CA MET A 329 -25.35 -53.64 -21.11
C MET A 329 -24.40 -54.69 -20.54
N ARG A 330 -24.72 -55.97 -20.76
CA ARG A 330 -23.80 -57.08 -20.49
C ARG A 330 -22.56 -56.88 -21.34
N ASN A 331 -21.39 -56.82 -20.69
CA ASN A 331 -20.06 -56.83 -21.29
C ASN A 331 -19.95 -57.84 -22.45
N LEU A 332 -20.05 -57.34 -23.69
CA LEU A 332 -19.66 -58.06 -24.91
C LEU A 332 -18.30 -57.58 -25.45
N GLY A 333 -17.51 -56.90 -24.61
CA GLY A 333 -16.15 -56.45 -24.92
C GLY A 333 -15.04 -57.36 -24.38
N SER A 334 -15.39 -58.39 -23.60
CA SER A 334 -14.41 -59.31 -22.97
C SER A 334 -14.07 -60.55 -23.83
N LEU A 335 -14.65 -60.69 -25.03
CA LEU A 335 -14.47 -61.88 -25.87
C LEU A 335 -13.86 -61.59 -27.26
N LEU A 336 -13.51 -60.34 -27.58
CA LEU A 336 -12.77 -60.03 -28.81
C LEU A 336 -11.44 -59.38 -28.45
N GLY A 337 -10.41 -60.21 -28.47
CA GLY A 337 -9.10 -59.96 -27.89
C GLY A 337 -8.24 -58.91 -28.58
N SER A 338 -7.25 -58.50 -27.80
CA SER A 338 -5.87 -58.13 -28.18
C SER A 338 -5.64 -57.07 -29.26
N GLY A 339 -5.06 -55.94 -28.84
CA GLY A 339 -4.17 -55.17 -29.70
C GLY A 339 -4.36 -53.66 -29.59
N GLY A 340 -3.92 -53.05 -28.50
CA GLY A 340 -3.86 -51.59 -28.40
C GLY A 340 -3.20 -51.15 -27.12
N ALA A 341 -1.91 -50.83 -27.18
CA ALA A 341 -1.12 -50.33 -26.07
C ALA A 341 -1.70 -49.01 -25.54
N ALA A 342 -2.31 -49.06 -24.36
CA ALA A 342 -2.54 -47.88 -23.53
C ALA A 342 -1.66 -48.00 -22.28
N GLN A 343 -0.87 -46.95 -22.03
CA GLN A 343 0.14 -46.86 -20.99
C GLN A 343 -0.39 -47.21 -19.60
N PRO A 344 0.42 -47.86 -18.73
CA PRO A 344 0.07 -48.09 -17.34
C PRO A 344 0.41 -46.85 -16.52
N GLY A 345 -0.60 -46.04 -16.20
CA GLY A 345 -0.45 -44.90 -15.30
C GLY A 345 -1.77 -44.23 -14.98
N GLN A 346 -2.24 -44.42 -13.75
CA GLN A 346 -3.41 -43.76 -13.14
C GLN A 346 -4.79 -44.23 -13.61
N GLN A 347 -5.13 -45.48 -13.30
CA GLN A 347 -6.51 -45.81 -12.89
C GLN A 347 -6.45 -46.20 -11.42
N GLY A 348 -6.35 -45.20 -10.56
CA GLY A 348 -6.65 -45.36 -9.14
C GLY A 348 -8.17 -45.42 -8.98
N ASP A 349 -8.65 -46.36 -8.18
CA ASP A 349 -10.05 -46.55 -7.78
C ASP A 349 -10.79 -45.23 -7.53
N GLN A 350 -11.59 -44.76 -8.48
CA GLN A 350 -12.62 -43.74 -8.22
C GLN A 350 -13.97 -44.45 -8.07
N GLN A 351 -14.22 -44.96 -6.87
CA GLN A 351 -15.56 -45.33 -6.43
C GLN A 351 -16.30 -44.04 -6.01
N GLY A 352 -16.78 -43.25 -6.97
CA GLY A 352 -17.53 -42.02 -6.68
C GLY A 352 -18.07 -41.33 -7.93
N PRO A 353 -19.01 -40.36 -7.77
CA PRO A 353 -19.46 -39.52 -8.89
C PRO A 353 -18.28 -38.76 -9.49
N PRO A 354 -18.30 -38.44 -10.80
CA PRO A 354 -17.25 -37.65 -11.42
C PRO A 354 -17.13 -36.27 -10.75
N PRO A 355 -15.94 -35.64 -10.77
CA PRO A 355 -15.77 -34.32 -10.19
C PRO A 355 -16.67 -33.30 -10.89
N THR A 356 -17.31 -32.42 -10.13
CA THR A 356 -18.13 -31.32 -10.66
C THR A 356 -17.26 -30.40 -11.54
N GLY A 357 -17.86 -29.70 -12.52
CA GLY A 357 -17.14 -28.79 -13.42
C GLY A 357 -16.26 -27.76 -12.68
N LEU A 358 -16.75 -27.19 -11.58
CA LEU A 358 -15.98 -26.30 -10.71
C LEU A 358 -14.76 -27.00 -10.07
N GLN A 359 -14.91 -28.26 -9.63
CA GLN A 359 -13.81 -29.03 -9.04
C GLN A 359 -12.74 -29.37 -10.09
N MET A 360 -13.16 -29.72 -11.31
CA MET A 360 -12.23 -29.96 -12.42
C MET A 360 -11.49 -28.67 -12.80
N ALA A 361 -12.19 -27.53 -12.87
CA ALA A 361 -11.57 -26.23 -13.11
C ALA A 361 -10.55 -25.87 -12.02
N ARG A 362 -10.86 -26.10 -10.74
CA ARG A 362 -9.89 -25.91 -9.64
C ARG A 362 -8.65 -26.77 -9.78
N GLN A 363 -8.79 -28.03 -10.20
CA GLN A 363 -7.65 -28.90 -10.44
C GLN A 363 -6.78 -28.34 -11.56
N GLN A 364 -7.38 -27.87 -12.65
CA GLN A 364 -6.67 -27.22 -13.75
C GLN A 364 -5.96 -25.94 -13.31
N PHE A 365 -6.66 -25.05 -12.59
CA PHE A 365 -6.10 -23.81 -12.03
C PHE A 365 -4.88 -24.08 -11.16
N ARG A 366 -4.95 -25.07 -10.27
CA ARG A 366 -3.82 -25.47 -9.41
C ARG A 366 -2.65 -26.05 -10.20
N GLN A 367 -2.92 -26.84 -11.24
CA GLN A 367 -1.88 -27.38 -12.11
C GLN A 367 -1.16 -26.26 -12.86
N ILE A 368 -1.91 -25.35 -13.47
CA ILE A 368 -1.37 -24.16 -14.15
C ILE A 368 -0.53 -23.34 -13.18
N PHE A 369 -1.05 -23.03 -11.99
CA PHE A 369 -0.30 -22.34 -10.95
C PHE A 369 1.00 -23.04 -10.56
N SER A 370 0.96 -24.36 -10.32
CA SER A 370 2.16 -25.08 -9.93
C SER A 370 3.27 -25.03 -10.99
N GLN A 371 2.89 -25.03 -12.27
CA GLN A 371 3.81 -24.99 -13.40
C GLN A 371 4.36 -23.57 -13.60
N GLU A 372 3.48 -22.57 -13.71
CA GLU A 372 3.87 -21.18 -13.97
C GLU A 372 4.66 -20.57 -12.80
N HIS A 373 4.18 -20.79 -11.57
CA HIS A 373 4.81 -20.20 -10.38
C HIS A 373 6.22 -20.77 -10.12
N ALA A 374 6.50 -22.01 -10.55
CA ALA A 374 7.85 -22.55 -10.51
C ALA A 374 8.77 -21.84 -11.53
N GLN A 375 8.27 -21.59 -12.73
CA GLN A 375 9.01 -20.91 -13.80
C GLN A 375 9.28 -19.44 -13.45
N VAL A 376 8.26 -18.69 -13.00
CA VAL A 376 8.38 -17.28 -12.61
C VAL A 376 9.41 -17.10 -11.50
N ARG A 377 9.39 -17.97 -10.47
CA ARG A 377 10.38 -17.91 -9.39
C ARG A 377 11.80 -18.16 -9.88
N GLN A 378 12.00 -19.14 -10.75
CA GLN A 378 13.33 -19.40 -11.33
C GLN A 378 13.82 -18.20 -12.14
N GLN A 379 12.98 -17.64 -13.00
CA GLN A 379 13.31 -16.48 -13.84
C GLN A 379 13.62 -15.23 -12.99
N GLN A 380 12.82 -14.95 -11.97
CA GLN A 380 13.02 -13.80 -11.09
C GLN A 380 14.26 -13.96 -10.19
N ASP A 381 14.51 -15.16 -9.65
CA ASP A 381 15.72 -15.43 -8.87
C ASP A 381 16.99 -15.28 -9.73
N GLU A 382 16.93 -15.68 -11.00
CA GLU A 382 18.01 -15.45 -11.97
C GLU A 382 18.21 -13.98 -12.29
N MET A 383 17.14 -13.22 -12.53
CA MET A 383 17.21 -11.77 -12.75
C MET A 383 17.79 -11.05 -11.53
N MET A 384 17.31 -11.38 -10.33
CA MET A 384 17.81 -10.79 -9.09
C MET A 384 19.30 -11.08 -8.88
N LYS A 385 19.76 -12.30 -9.18
CA LYS A 385 21.20 -12.64 -9.12
C LYS A 385 22.02 -11.80 -10.11
N LYS A 386 21.54 -11.65 -11.35
CA LYS A 386 22.20 -10.81 -12.37
C LYS A 386 22.24 -9.35 -11.94
N GLU A 387 21.17 -8.83 -11.34
CA GLU A 387 21.12 -7.45 -10.85
C GLU A 387 22.10 -7.23 -9.67
N ILE A 388 22.14 -8.16 -8.72
CA ILE A 388 23.10 -8.12 -7.60
C ILE A 388 24.55 -8.20 -8.14
N GLU A 389 24.82 -9.04 -9.13
CA GLU A 389 26.13 -9.13 -9.76
C GLU A 389 26.50 -7.84 -10.51
N ALA A 390 25.57 -7.27 -11.27
CA ALA A 390 25.74 -5.99 -11.94
C ALA A 390 25.97 -4.83 -10.95
N GLN A 391 25.24 -4.78 -9.85
CA GLN A 391 25.45 -3.80 -8.78
C GLN A 391 26.81 -3.98 -8.11
N LYS A 392 27.24 -5.22 -7.86
CA LYS A 392 28.58 -5.51 -7.33
C LYS A 392 29.68 -5.12 -8.31
N ALA A 393 29.51 -5.37 -9.61
CA ALA A 393 30.43 -4.96 -10.65
C ALA A 393 30.54 -3.42 -10.71
N LYS A 394 29.41 -2.71 -10.76
CA LYS A 394 29.37 -1.24 -10.69
C LYS A 394 30.03 -0.70 -9.42
N MET A 395 29.78 -1.30 -8.25
CA MET A 395 30.46 -0.91 -7.01
C MET A 395 31.96 -1.19 -7.04
N LYS A 396 32.40 -2.28 -7.69
CA LYS A 396 33.82 -2.61 -7.84
C LYS A 396 34.50 -1.61 -8.77
N GLU A 397 33.87 -1.27 -9.89
CA GLU A 397 34.35 -0.23 -10.82
C GLU A 397 34.43 1.13 -10.11
N MET A 398 33.36 1.59 -9.46
CA MET A 398 33.37 2.84 -8.69
C MET A 398 34.45 2.86 -7.61
N LYS A 399 34.67 1.74 -6.90
CA LYS A 399 35.75 1.64 -5.90
C LYS A 399 37.14 1.73 -6.53
N MET A 400 37.36 1.08 -7.69
CA MET A 400 38.61 1.20 -8.43
C MET A 400 38.82 2.63 -8.92
N THR A 401 37.78 3.28 -9.48
CA THR A 401 37.84 4.68 -9.92
C THR A 401 38.13 5.65 -8.77
N VAL A 402 37.54 5.45 -7.59
CA VAL A 402 37.82 6.27 -6.40
C VAL A 402 39.24 6.03 -5.88
N TRP A 403 39.72 4.79 -5.92
CA TRP A 403 41.09 4.45 -5.52
C TRP A 403 42.14 4.99 -6.49
N ASP A 404 41.87 4.94 -7.81
CA ASP A 404 42.69 5.56 -8.85
C ASP A 404 42.70 7.08 -8.72
N LEU A 405 41.55 7.71 -8.43
CA LEU A 405 41.48 9.15 -8.16
C LEU A 405 42.28 9.53 -6.90
N MET A 406 42.23 8.69 -5.85
CA MET A 406 42.97 8.92 -4.60
C MET A 406 44.48 8.73 -4.77
N THR A 407 44.92 7.76 -5.58
CA THR A 407 46.33 7.54 -5.91
C THR A 407 46.89 8.61 -6.85
N GLN A 408 46.08 9.08 -7.81
CA GLN A 408 46.43 10.21 -8.66
C GLN A 408 46.56 11.52 -7.86
N ALA A 409 45.69 11.75 -6.87
CA ALA A 409 45.78 12.90 -5.96
C ALA A 409 46.99 12.84 -5.01
N THR A 410 47.45 11.64 -4.62
CA THR A 410 48.63 11.48 -3.74
C THR A 410 49.97 11.43 -4.48
N SER A 411 49.97 11.16 -5.79
CA SER A 411 51.17 11.15 -6.64
C SER A 411 51.57 12.52 -7.20
N GLY A 412 50.81 13.58 -6.89
CA GLY A 412 51.19 14.97 -7.19
C GLY A 412 51.14 15.36 -8.68
N GLN A 413 50.50 14.57 -9.54
CA GLN A 413 50.25 14.93 -10.94
C GLN A 413 48.93 15.71 -11.09
N PRO A 414 48.86 16.69 -12.03
CA PRO A 414 47.64 17.47 -12.24
C PRO A 414 46.49 16.58 -12.72
N LEU A 415 45.30 16.80 -12.14
CA LEU A 415 44.07 16.10 -12.45
C LEU A 415 43.75 16.22 -13.96
N MET A 416 43.83 15.10 -14.69
CA MET A 416 43.25 15.04 -16.02
C MET A 416 41.74 14.78 -15.88
N PRO A 417 40.89 15.45 -16.70
CA PRO A 417 39.46 15.20 -16.69
C PRO A 417 39.17 13.75 -17.09
N PRO A 418 38.09 13.14 -16.53
CA PRO A 418 37.72 11.78 -16.88
C PRO A 418 37.45 11.66 -18.39
N PRO A 419 37.80 10.53 -19.02
CA PRO A 419 37.47 10.31 -20.43
C PRO A 419 35.95 10.26 -20.59
N ASP A 420 35.44 10.92 -21.63
CA ASP A 420 34.04 10.87 -22.02
C ASP A 420 33.62 9.42 -22.26
N ASN A 421 32.90 8.83 -21.29
CA ASN A 421 32.13 7.62 -21.53
C ASN A 421 30.91 8.01 -22.38
N GLN A 422 31.14 8.18 -23.68
CA GLN A 422 30.08 8.10 -24.67
C GLN A 422 29.64 6.64 -24.76
N ASP A 423 28.52 6.34 -24.11
CA ASP A 423 27.79 5.10 -24.32
C ASP A 423 27.29 5.08 -25.78
N PRO A 424 27.70 4.11 -26.64
CA PRO A 424 27.27 4.08 -28.04
C PRO A 424 25.78 3.73 -28.23
N SER A 425 25.03 3.53 -27.14
CA SER A 425 23.65 3.00 -27.20
C SER A 425 22.54 4.05 -27.08
N GLN A 426 22.86 5.35 -27.04
CA GLN A 426 21.87 6.43 -27.08
C GLN A 426 22.02 7.31 -28.33
N GLN A 427 21.68 6.75 -29.50
CA GLN A 427 21.20 7.57 -30.62
C GLN A 427 19.68 7.43 -30.70
N PRO A 428 18.91 8.54 -30.64
CA PRO A 428 17.50 8.50 -31.01
C PRO A 428 17.42 8.24 -32.52
N GLN A 429 16.89 7.09 -32.93
CA GLN A 429 16.45 6.89 -34.30
C GLN A 429 15.33 7.89 -34.60
N GLN A 430 15.64 8.90 -35.41
CA GLN A 430 14.62 9.72 -36.05
C GLN A 430 13.87 8.86 -37.08
N PRO A 431 12.53 8.96 -37.15
CA PRO A 431 11.79 8.30 -38.22
C PRO A 431 12.08 9.01 -39.55
N GLN A 432 12.63 8.26 -40.52
CA GLN A 432 12.62 8.69 -41.92
C GLN A 432 11.20 8.55 -42.48
N GLN A 433 10.86 9.54 -43.31
CA GLN A 433 9.58 9.73 -44.01
C GLN A 433 9.14 8.54 -44.85
#